data_AF-A0A1A0LDU2-F1
#
_entry.id   AF-A0A1A0LDU2-F1
#
_cell.length_a   1.000
_cell.length_b   1.000
_cell.length_c   1.000
_cell.angle_alpha   90.00
_cell.angle_beta   90.00
_cell.angle_gamma   90.00
#
_symmetry.space_group_name_H-M   'P 1'
#
loop_
_entity.id
_entity.type
_entity.pdbx_description
1 polymer ?
#
loop_
_entity_poly.entity_id
_entity_poly.type
_entity_poly.pdbx_seq_one_letter_code
_entity_poly.pdbx_strand_id
1 'polypeptide(L)'
;MRISVDTADGLVDSLIEFNVFDTPAEKVELVVDGVDAAGLHWRSRGTHRLGDDGRIDLTDPDLPWWDMRLVDNPNCPDIFESCDGTLDFTVSVSDGTSSDKATVPRTWGREHTVEQRRGDGWQLQIYRPESADYPLPGIVVLPGTMVTRSVTAMAALLAAHGYVAAVLFYTQRPGLPDSFSRIATENIAAGIECFAALPYVDEDMIALHASSVGVQTALTTMVTMGTPRSRSRRGGSQPRRVPGTPPRRPSREGLCPHPRRRRPAVCPRAQ
;
A
#
# COMPACT_ATOMS: atom_id res chain seq x y z
N MET A 1 37.59 16.58 -0.20
CA MET A 1 36.42 15.91 -0.79
C MET A 1 35.23 16.08 0.12
N ARG A 2 34.04 16.27 -0.47
CA ARG A 2 32.77 16.41 0.24
C ARG A 2 31.66 15.72 -0.56
N ILE A 3 30.72 15.07 0.12
CA ILE A 3 29.53 14.47 -0.51
C ILE A 3 28.26 15.28 -0.23
N SER A 4 27.38 15.36 -1.22
CA SER A 4 25.99 15.76 -1.07
C SER A 4 25.10 14.71 -1.70
N VAL A 5 24.08 14.28 -0.97
CA VAL A 5 23.08 13.34 -1.45
C VAL A 5 21.75 14.07 -1.51
N ASP A 6 21.19 14.21 -2.70
CA ASP A 6 19.88 14.83 -2.89
C ASP A 6 18.81 13.75 -2.89
N THR A 7 17.90 13.82 -1.93
CA THR A 7 16.69 13.02 -1.88
C THR A 7 15.51 13.94 -2.14
N ALA A 8 15.01 13.93 -3.39
CA ALA A 8 13.97 14.86 -3.84
C ALA A 8 12.82 15.01 -2.84
N ASP A 9 12.43 13.92 -2.18
CA ASP A 9 11.30 13.91 -1.29
C ASP A 9 11.43 12.95 -0.07
N GLY A 10 12.56 12.25 0.04
CA GLY A 10 12.86 11.32 1.13
C GLY A 10 12.12 9.97 1.11
N LEU A 11 11.23 9.72 0.15
CA LEU A 11 10.60 8.40 0.00
C LEU A 11 11.61 7.38 -0.50
N VAL A 12 11.47 6.12 -0.07
CA VAL A 12 12.42 5.06 -0.44
C VAL A 12 12.43 4.72 -1.94
N ASP A 13 11.35 5.03 -2.66
CA ASP A 13 11.18 4.81 -4.10
C ASP A 13 11.44 6.06 -4.95
N SER A 14 11.92 7.14 -4.33
CA SER A 14 12.31 8.36 -5.03
C SER A 14 13.76 8.34 -5.46
N LEU A 15 14.00 8.88 -6.66
CA LEU A 15 15.33 9.04 -7.26
C LEU A 15 16.28 9.79 -6.33
N ILE A 16 17.55 9.41 -6.40
CA ILE A 16 18.64 10.00 -5.60
C ILE A 16 19.76 10.44 -6.52
N GLU A 17 20.35 11.59 -6.20
CA GLU A 17 21.54 12.07 -6.86
C GLU A 17 22.72 12.14 -5.88
N PHE A 18 23.85 11.55 -6.27
CA PHE A 18 25.09 11.59 -5.50
C PHE A 18 26.05 12.58 -6.15
N ASN A 19 26.39 13.64 -5.43
CA ASN A 19 27.31 14.67 -5.86
C ASN A 19 28.57 14.66 -4.98
N VAL A 20 29.74 14.74 -5.60
CA VAL A 20 31.04 14.79 -4.93
C VAL A 20 31.78 16.04 -5.36
N PHE A 21 32.30 16.78 -4.38
CA PHE A 21 33.03 18.02 -4.56
C PHE A 21 34.43 17.92 -3.99
N ASP A 22 35.29 18.88 -4.35
CA ASP A 22 36.60 19.09 -3.75
C ASP A 22 37.51 17.85 -3.82
N THR A 23 37.50 17.17 -4.97
CA THR A 23 38.41 16.06 -5.29
C THR A 23 38.87 16.15 -6.75
N PRO A 24 40.16 15.88 -7.05
CA PRO A 24 40.65 15.74 -8.42
C PRO A 24 40.45 14.32 -8.98
N ALA A 25 39.85 13.40 -8.21
CA ALA A 25 39.73 12.01 -8.59
C ALA A 25 38.69 11.79 -9.70
N GLU A 26 39.06 11.02 -10.73
CA GLU A 26 38.14 10.60 -11.80
C GLU A 26 37.22 9.45 -11.37
N LYS A 27 37.56 8.76 -10.28
CA LYS A 27 36.79 7.65 -9.73
C LYS A 27 36.72 7.75 -8.21
N VAL A 28 35.57 7.37 -7.68
CA VAL A 28 35.33 7.29 -6.25
C VAL A 28 34.72 5.93 -5.91
N GLU A 29 35.04 5.43 -4.73
CA GLU A 29 34.30 4.35 -4.10
C GLU A 29 33.07 4.95 -3.40
N LEU A 30 31.90 4.42 -3.71
CA LEU A 30 30.63 4.70 -3.04
C LEU A 30 30.25 3.49 -2.18
N VAL A 31 29.91 3.75 -0.93
CA VAL A 31 29.41 2.75 0.01
C VAL A 31 28.10 3.26 0.59
N VAL A 32 27.06 2.43 0.55
CA VAL A 32 25.80 2.69 1.25
C VAL A 32 25.63 1.64 2.34
N ASP A 33 25.42 2.10 3.56
CA ASP A 33 25.23 1.30 4.77
C ASP A 33 23.87 1.61 5.40
N GLY A 34 23.20 0.60 5.93
CA GLY A 34 21.95 0.78 6.67
C GLY A 34 21.72 -0.35 7.67
N VAL A 35 20.89 -0.07 8.68
CA VAL A 35 20.36 -1.08 9.59
C VAL A 35 18.86 -1.15 9.39
N ASP A 36 18.35 -2.35 9.11
CA ASP A 36 16.93 -2.54 8.88
C ASP A 36 16.13 -2.57 10.19
N ALA A 37 14.81 -2.74 10.10
CA ALA A 37 13.94 -2.77 11.28
C ALA A 37 14.10 -4.03 12.15
N ALA A 38 14.77 -5.07 11.64
CA ALA A 38 15.14 -6.27 12.40
C ALA A 38 16.50 -6.10 13.11
N GLY A 39 17.22 -5.00 12.86
CA GLY A 39 18.54 -4.75 13.42
C GLY A 39 19.68 -5.38 12.62
N LEU A 40 19.41 -5.81 11.39
CA LEU A 40 20.40 -6.43 10.51
C LEU A 40 21.13 -5.38 9.69
N HIS A 41 22.44 -5.57 9.51
CA HIS A 41 23.29 -4.62 8.79
C HIS A 41 23.35 -4.93 7.30
N TRP A 42 23.02 -3.94 6.48
CA TRP A 42 22.99 -4.01 5.02
C TRP A 42 24.02 -3.07 4.41
N ARG A 43 24.75 -3.53 3.40
CA ARG A 43 25.76 -2.74 2.71
C ARG A 43 25.80 -3.00 1.21
N SER A 44 25.94 -1.94 0.42
CA SER A 44 26.42 -2.00 -0.96
C SER A 44 27.76 -1.26 -1.08
N ARG A 45 28.56 -1.62 -2.10
CA ARG A 45 29.85 -1.00 -2.39
C ARG A 45 30.14 -1.07 -3.88
N GLY A 46 30.55 0.05 -4.46
CA GLY A 46 30.95 0.10 -5.86
C GLY A 46 31.97 1.20 -6.14
N THR A 47 32.79 1.03 -7.18
CA THR A 47 33.68 2.08 -7.68
C THR A 47 33.08 2.66 -8.95
N HIS A 48 32.88 3.97 -8.97
CA HIS A 48 32.16 4.68 -10.02
C HIS A 48 32.99 5.83 -10.55
N ARG A 49 32.73 6.21 -11.80
CA ARG A 49 33.35 7.38 -12.42
C ARG A 49 32.65 8.65 -11.90
N LEU A 50 33.43 9.70 -11.69
CA LEU A 50 32.91 11.03 -11.41
C LEU A 50 32.79 11.81 -12.72
N GLY A 51 31.63 12.40 -12.99
CA GLY A 51 31.43 13.30 -14.12
C GLY A 51 32.12 14.66 -13.89
N ASP A 52 32.32 15.41 -14.97
CA ASP A 52 32.93 16.76 -14.90
C ASP A 52 32.08 17.77 -14.09
N ASP A 53 30.81 17.44 -13.86
CA ASP A 53 29.86 18.19 -13.03
C ASP A 53 29.86 17.76 -11.54
N GLY A 54 30.71 16.78 -11.17
CA GLY A 54 30.76 16.23 -9.82
C GLY A 54 29.69 15.20 -9.52
N ARG A 55 28.89 14.75 -10.50
CA ARG A 55 27.90 13.67 -10.30
C ARG A 55 28.57 12.31 -10.42
N ILE A 56 28.19 11.38 -9.54
CA ILE A 56 28.60 9.97 -9.71
C ILE A 56 27.84 9.38 -10.90
N ASP A 57 28.58 8.84 -11.87
CA ASP A 57 28.03 8.21 -13.07
C ASP A 57 27.49 6.81 -12.75
N LEU A 58 26.18 6.74 -12.54
CA LEU A 58 25.42 5.52 -12.29
C LEU A 58 24.49 5.26 -13.47
N THR A 59 24.68 4.13 -14.16
CA THR A 59 23.74 3.67 -15.21
C THR A 59 22.35 3.38 -14.63
N ASP A 60 22.32 2.90 -13.39
CA ASP A 60 21.12 2.71 -12.59
C ASP A 60 21.29 3.50 -11.28
N PRO A 61 20.58 4.63 -11.11
CA PRO A 61 20.64 5.46 -9.90
C PRO A 61 20.28 4.71 -8.62
N ASP A 62 19.48 3.65 -8.72
CA ASP A 62 19.02 2.88 -7.57
C ASP A 62 19.94 1.72 -7.20
N LEU A 63 20.95 1.41 -8.04
CA LEU A 63 21.92 0.33 -7.83
C LEU A 63 22.50 0.30 -6.41
N PRO A 64 22.95 1.42 -5.81
CA PRO A 64 23.49 1.40 -4.46
C PRO A 64 22.48 0.95 -3.39
N TRP A 65 21.18 1.00 -3.66
CA TRP A 65 20.13 0.67 -2.71
C TRP A 65 19.65 -0.78 -2.85
N TRP A 66 19.37 -1.23 -4.08
CA TRP A 66 18.89 -2.58 -4.28
C TRP A 66 20.01 -3.64 -4.31
N ASP A 67 21.27 -3.25 -4.54
CA ASP A 67 22.43 -4.16 -4.48
C ASP A 67 22.98 -4.33 -3.05
N MET A 68 22.31 -3.78 -2.02
CA MET A 68 22.71 -4.03 -0.64
C MET A 68 22.68 -5.52 -0.30
N ARG A 69 23.72 -5.96 0.43
CA ARG A 69 23.88 -7.33 0.92
C ARG A 69 23.92 -7.32 2.44
N LEU A 70 23.39 -8.38 3.04
CA LEU A 70 23.49 -8.62 4.46
C LEU A 70 24.96 -8.82 4.84
N VAL A 71 25.45 -7.99 5.77
CA VAL A 71 26.84 -8.03 6.26
C VAL A 71 27.01 -9.10 7.34
N ASP A 72 26.03 -9.20 8.25
CA ASP A 72 26.14 -10.06 9.44
C ASP A 72 26.09 -11.56 9.10
N ASN A 73 25.42 -11.92 8.00
CA ASN A 73 25.33 -13.29 7.52
C ASN A 73 25.18 -13.35 5.98
N PRO A 74 26.27 -13.18 5.22
CA PRO A 74 26.22 -13.01 3.76
C PRO A 74 25.74 -14.25 2.99
N ASN A 75 25.65 -15.42 3.64
CA ASN A 75 25.23 -16.68 3.02
C ASN A 75 23.76 -17.03 3.31
N CYS A 76 23.06 -16.24 4.12
CA CYS A 76 21.65 -16.45 4.40
C CYS A 76 20.83 -15.56 3.47
N PRO A 77 19.91 -16.11 2.65
CA PRO A 77 18.92 -15.26 2.01
C PRO A 77 18.11 -14.60 3.11
N ASP A 78 18.16 -13.26 3.14
CA ASP A 78 17.42 -12.47 4.11
C ASP A 78 16.55 -11.44 3.41
N ILE A 79 15.49 -11.04 4.09
CA ILE A 79 14.53 -10.04 3.61
C ILE A 79 14.82 -8.76 4.37
N PHE A 80 15.06 -7.67 3.64
CA PHE A 80 15.17 -6.36 4.26
C PHE A 80 13.84 -6.02 4.97
N GLU A 81 13.90 -5.84 6.30
CA GLU A 81 12.71 -5.50 7.09
C GLU A 81 12.53 -3.98 7.15
N SER A 82 11.46 -3.48 6.52
CA SER A 82 11.09 -2.06 6.57
C SER A 82 10.51 -1.65 7.93
N CYS A 83 10.36 -0.36 8.18
CA CYS A 83 9.67 0.17 9.36
C CYS A 83 8.50 1.09 8.98
N ASP A 84 7.66 1.42 9.96
CA ASP A 84 6.55 2.38 9.78
C ASP A 84 7.03 3.85 9.82
N GLY A 85 8.32 4.07 10.07
CA GLY A 85 8.94 5.39 10.16
C GLY A 85 10.08 5.56 9.16
N THR A 86 11.10 6.29 9.58
CA THR A 86 12.30 6.57 8.78
C THR A 86 13.43 5.61 9.16
N LEU A 87 14.16 5.12 8.15
CA LEU A 87 15.47 4.49 8.33
C LEU A 87 16.57 5.44 7.84
N ASP A 88 17.62 5.56 8.64
CA ASP A 88 18.80 6.35 8.31
C ASP A 88 19.83 5.45 7.61
N PHE A 89 20.24 5.86 6.41
CA PHE A 89 21.32 5.23 5.68
C PHE A 89 22.55 6.11 5.73
N THR A 90 23.74 5.51 5.85
CA THR A 90 25.00 6.22 5.74
C THR A 90 25.55 6.03 4.34
N VAL A 91 25.73 7.13 3.61
CA VAL A 91 26.39 7.13 2.31
C VAL A 91 27.78 7.68 2.50
N SER A 92 28.80 6.89 2.15
CA SER A 92 30.20 7.28 2.23
C SER A 92 30.84 7.25 0.85
N VAL A 93 31.72 8.22 0.58
CA VAL A 93 32.57 8.24 -0.61
C VAL A 93 34.04 8.28 -0.22
N SER A 94 34.90 7.66 -1.01
CA SER A 94 36.36 7.74 -0.87
C SER A 94 37.09 7.74 -2.22
N ASP A 95 38.16 8.52 -2.33
CA ASP A 95 39.11 8.47 -3.45
C ASP A 95 40.40 7.68 -3.11
N GLY A 96 40.41 6.99 -1.97
CA GLY A 96 41.57 6.26 -1.43
C GLY A 96 42.52 7.11 -0.58
N THR A 97 42.44 8.44 -0.64
CA THR A 97 43.24 9.36 0.18
C THR A 97 42.39 10.21 1.11
N SER A 98 41.18 10.53 0.68
CA SER A 98 40.18 11.28 1.42
C SER A 98 38.85 10.51 1.44
N SER A 99 38.03 10.79 2.44
CA SER A 99 36.68 10.24 2.55
C SER A 99 35.73 11.27 3.16
N ASP A 100 34.46 11.17 2.81
CA ASP A 100 33.38 11.93 3.44
C ASP A 100 32.11 11.07 3.51
N LYS A 101 31.16 11.45 4.37
CA LYS A 101 29.91 10.73 4.55
C LYS A 101 28.72 11.64 4.83
N ALA A 102 27.54 11.21 4.41
CA ALA A 102 26.26 11.82 4.72
C ALA A 102 25.27 10.79 5.27
N THR A 103 24.41 11.22 6.19
CA THR A 103 23.26 10.44 6.63
C THR A 103 22.05 10.82 5.78
N VAL A 104 21.39 9.81 5.23
CA VAL A 104 20.27 9.94 4.29
C VAL A 104 19.05 9.25 4.89
N PRO A 105 18.10 10.01 5.47
CA PRO A 105 16.85 9.45 5.96
C PRO A 105 15.96 9.02 4.78
N ARG A 106 15.37 7.83 4.88
CA ARG A 106 14.40 7.30 3.90
C ARG A 106 13.16 6.79 4.62
N THR A 107 11.98 7.08 4.08
CA THR A 107 10.69 6.63 4.64
C THR A 107 9.85 5.88 3.61
N TRP A 108 8.96 5.01 4.09
CA TRP A 108 7.97 4.31 3.26
C TRP A 108 6.65 5.05 3.17
N GLY A 109 6.51 6.20 3.82
CA GLY A 109 5.34 7.04 3.64
C GLY A 109 5.45 8.34 4.43
N ARG A 110 4.62 9.29 4.03
CA ARG A 110 4.46 10.59 4.70
C ARG A 110 3.01 11.04 4.55
N GLU A 111 2.62 12.02 5.36
CA GLU A 111 1.36 12.78 5.19
C GLU A 111 0.14 11.88 4.95
N HIS A 112 0.04 10.80 5.73
CA HIS A 112 -1.08 9.87 5.67
C HIS A 112 -1.53 9.49 7.07
N THR A 113 -2.83 9.25 7.19
CA THR A 113 -3.42 8.65 8.39
C THR A 113 -3.53 7.14 8.23
N VAL A 114 -3.33 6.42 9.34
CA VAL A 114 -3.55 4.97 9.41
C VAL A 114 -4.84 4.68 10.17
N GLU A 115 -5.76 3.98 9.53
CA GLU A 115 -7.04 3.53 10.09
C GLU A 115 -7.14 2.00 10.06
N GLN A 116 -7.82 1.41 11.05
CA GLN A 116 -8.06 -0.03 11.09
C GLN A 116 -9.55 -0.34 10.97
N ARG A 117 -9.91 -1.29 10.12
CA ARG A 117 -11.26 -1.87 10.01
C ARG A 117 -11.17 -3.38 10.15
N ARG A 118 -12.23 -4.00 10.64
CA ARG A 118 -12.29 -5.45 10.83
C ARG A 118 -13.69 -5.98 10.58
N GLY A 119 -13.75 -7.21 10.10
CA GLY A 119 -14.96 -8.02 10.03
C GLY A 119 -14.64 -9.47 10.32
N ASP A 120 -15.59 -10.35 10.02
CA ASP A 120 -15.42 -11.77 10.26
C ASP A 120 -14.40 -12.35 9.28
N GLY A 121 -13.22 -12.73 9.82
CA GLY A 121 -12.15 -13.36 9.05
C GLY A 121 -11.35 -12.43 8.14
N TRP A 122 -11.42 -11.10 8.33
CA TRP A 122 -10.56 -10.14 7.63
C TRP A 122 -10.29 -8.89 8.50
N GLN A 123 -9.14 -8.25 8.27
CA GLN A 123 -8.76 -6.96 8.85
C GLN A 123 -8.12 -6.08 7.78
N LEU A 124 -8.46 -4.79 7.76
CA LEU A 124 -7.87 -3.79 6.89
C LEU A 124 -7.04 -2.82 7.73
N GLN A 125 -5.78 -2.62 7.32
CA GLN A 125 -4.99 -1.47 7.73
C GLN A 125 -4.92 -0.50 6.56
N ILE A 126 -5.62 0.62 6.70
CA ILE A 126 -5.89 1.61 5.64
C ILE A 126 -4.94 2.79 5.82
N TYR A 127 -4.26 3.14 4.75
CA TYR A 127 -3.39 4.30 4.60
C TYR A 127 -4.09 5.31 3.71
N ARG A 128 -4.42 6.45 4.30
CA ARG A 128 -5.19 7.50 3.62
C ARG A 128 -4.36 8.80 3.58
N PRO A 129 -4.09 9.37 2.40
CA PRO A 129 -3.38 10.66 2.28
C PRO A 129 -4.11 11.75 3.05
N GLU A 130 -3.42 12.60 3.82
CA GLU A 130 -4.04 13.60 4.71
C GLU A 130 -4.69 14.76 3.96
N SER A 131 -4.03 15.24 2.89
CA SER A 131 -4.43 16.45 2.16
C SER A 131 -4.73 16.13 0.70
N ALA A 132 -5.90 15.56 0.45
CA ALA A 132 -6.32 15.20 -0.91
C ALA A 132 -7.78 15.57 -1.20
N ASP A 133 -8.05 15.85 -2.47
CA ASP A 133 -9.40 16.00 -3.00
C ASP A 133 -10.00 14.61 -3.24
N TYR A 134 -10.92 14.21 -2.36
CA TYR A 134 -11.58 12.91 -2.41
C TYR A 134 -12.80 12.88 -3.34
N PRO A 135 -13.24 11.70 -3.81
CA PRO A 135 -12.66 10.36 -3.57
C PRO A 135 -11.39 10.09 -4.40
N LEU A 136 -10.51 9.23 -3.89
CA LEU A 136 -9.27 8.83 -4.57
C LEU A 136 -9.33 7.38 -5.05
N PRO A 137 -8.59 7.01 -6.12
CA PRO A 137 -8.39 5.61 -6.49
C PRO A 137 -7.85 4.78 -5.33
N GLY A 138 -8.39 3.56 -5.20
CA GLY A 138 -8.09 2.63 -4.13
C GLY A 138 -7.14 1.51 -4.55
N ILE A 139 -6.22 1.11 -3.67
CA ILE A 139 -5.38 -0.09 -3.86
C ILE A 139 -5.48 -0.99 -2.64
N VAL A 140 -5.94 -2.23 -2.85
CA VAL A 140 -5.92 -3.26 -1.81
C VAL A 140 -4.71 -4.16 -2.00
N VAL A 141 -3.80 -4.13 -1.03
CA VAL A 141 -2.61 -4.99 -0.96
C VAL A 141 -2.98 -6.31 -0.29
N LEU A 142 -2.82 -7.41 -1.05
CA LEU A 142 -3.07 -8.77 -0.58
C LEU A 142 -1.74 -9.48 -0.32
N PRO A 143 -1.38 -9.71 0.96
CA PRO A 143 -0.13 -10.39 1.29
C PRO A 143 -0.12 -11.84 0.79
N GLY A 144 1.09 -12.35 0.55
CA GLY A 144 1.35 -13.78 0.34
C GLY A 144 1.39 -14.58 1.66
N THR A 145 2.16 -15.66 1.68
CA THR A 145 2.30 -16.56 2.85
C THR A 145 2.98 -15.92 4.05
N MET A 146 3.84 -14.95 3.81
CA MET A 146 4.52 -14.21 4.86
C MET A 146 3.93 -12.81 4.92
N VAL A 147 3.38 -12.47 6.08
CA VAL A 147 2.99 -11.10 6.39
C VAL A 147 4.21 -10.40 7.00
N THR A 148 5.00 -9.76 6.15
CA THR A 148 6.19 -8.99 6.53
C THR A 148 5.86 -7.50 6.66
N ARG A 149 6.76 -6.74 7.28
CA ARG A 149 6.62 -5.27 7.37
C ARG A 149 6.65 -4.60 6.00
N SER A 150 7.28 -5.23 5.00
CA SER A 150 7.30 -4.72 3.62
C SER A 150 5.92 -4.59 2.99
N VAL A 151 4.93 -5.38 3.43
CA VAL A 151 3.55 -5.29 2.92
C VAL A 151 2.87 -3.99 3.39
N THR A 152 3.04 -3.63 4.67
CA THR A 152 2.53 -2.37 5.20
C THR A 152 3.28 -1.16 4.65
N ALA A 153 4.59 -1.30 4.45
CA ALA A 153 5.42 -0.31 3.77
C ALA A 153 4.97 -0.03 2.33
N MET A 154 4.59 -1.06 1.57
CA MET A 154 4.03 -0.90 0.22
C MET A 154 2.73 -0.07 0.25
N ALA A 155 1.82 -0.35 1.19
CA ALA A 155 0.59 0.43 1.31
C ALA A 155 0.86 1.89 1.72
N ALA A 156 1.84 2.12 2.60
CA ALA A 156 2.27 3.47 2.96
C ALA A 156 2.84 4.25 1.76
N LEU A 157 3.62 3.59 0.89
CA LEU A 157 4.20 4.21 -0.30
C LEU A 157 3.12 4.58 -1.31
N LEU A 158 2.19 3.67 -1.56
CA LEU A 158 1.03 3.94 -2.40
C LEU A 158 0.23 5.15 -1.89
N ALA A 159 0.08 5.29 -0.56
CA ALA A 159 -0.56 6.47 0.00
C ALA A 159 0.26 7.76 -0.20
N ALA A 160 1.59 7.70 -0.09
CA ALA A 160 2.45 8.85 -0.39
C ALA A 160 2.35 9.30 -1.86
N HIS A 161 1.96 8.40 -2.77
CA HIS A 161 1.72 8.67 -4.19
C HIS A 161 0.25 8.99 -4.54
N GLY A 162 -0.59 9.28 -3.55
CA GLY A 162 -1.94 9.80 -3.77
C GLY A 162 -3.03 8.74 -3.96
N TYR A 163 -2.77 7.49 -3.58
CA TYR A 163 -3.80 6.45 -3.53
C TYR A 163 -4.35 6.30 -2.11
N VAL A 164 -5.61 5.89 -1.96
CA VAL A 164 -6.01 5.27 -0.70
C VAL A 164 -5.57 3.82 -0.78
N ALA A 165 -4.71 3.37 0.13
CA ALA A 165 -4.18 2.01 0.10
C ALA A 165 -4.61 1.25 1.35
N ALA A 166 -4.81 -0.06 1.25
CA ALA A 166 -5.06 -0.87 2.44
C ALA A 166 -4.39 -2.23 2.34
N VAL A 167 -3.79 -2.69 3.43
CA VAL A 167 -3.40 -4.10 3.56
C VAL A 167 -4.60 -4.88 4.07
N LEU A 168 -5.06 -5.87 3.32
CA LEU A 168 -6.11 -6.79 3.73
C LEU A 168 -5.47 -8.04 4.32
N PHE A 169 -5.44 -8.10 5.65
CA PHE A 169 -5.00 -9.28 6.40
C PHE A 169 -6.15 -10.29 6.49
N TYR A 170 -5.83 -11.55 6.24
CA TYR A 170 -6.76 -12.68 6.34
C TYR A 170 -6.15 -13.87 7.11
N THR A 171 -4.97 -13.68 7.69
CA THR A 171 -4.26 -14.64 8.54
C THR A 171 -3.21 -13.90 9.40
N GLN A 172 -2.55 -14.59 10.34
CA GLN A 172 -1.35 -14.14 11.06
C GLN A 172 -1.52 -12.79 11.79
N ARG A 173 -2.75 -12.46 12.18
CA ARG A 173 -3.10 -11.32 13.03
C ARG A 173 -4.00 -11.79 14.16
N PRO A 174 -4.01 -11.11 15.32
CA PRO A 174 -4.92 -11.44 16.41
C PRO A 174 -6.38 -11.52 15.95
N GLY A 175 -7.02 -12.68 16.16
CA GLY A 175 -8.41 -12.93 15.73
C GLY A 175 -8.57 -13.44 14.30
N LEU A 176 -7.49 -13.66 13.55
CA LEU A 176 -7.48 -14.33 12.24
C LEU A 176 -6.84 -15.72 12.36
N PRO A 177 -7.04 -16.62 11.38
CA PRO A 177 -6.37 -17.93 11.35
C PRO A 177 -4.84 -17.79 11.38
N ASP A 178 -4.15 -18.73 12.02
CA ASP A 178 -2.68 -18.74 12.09
C ASP A 178 -2.00 -19.32 10.83
N SER A 179 -2.78 -19.97 9.93
CA SER A 179 -2.26 -20.63 8.73
C SER A 179 -3.18 -20.50 7.51
N PHE A 180 -2.62 -20.74 6.32
CA PHE A 180 -3.30 -20.70 5.03
C PHE A 180 -4.02 -22.01 4.65
N SER A 181 -4.30 -22.89 5.61
CA SER A 181 -4.92 -24.20 5.34
C SER A 181 -6.26 -24.08 4.60
N ARG A 182 -7.01 -22.99 4.83
CA ARG A 182 -8.21 -22.64 4.09
C ARG A 182 -8.39 -21.12 4.05
N ILE A 183 -8.39 -20.54 2.84
CA ILE A 183 -8.66 -19.12 2.63
C ILE A 183 -10.13 -18.98 2.22
N ALA A 184 -10.93 -18.33 3.06
CA ALA A 184 -12.33 -18.05 2.77
C ALA A 184 -12.44 -16.83 1.86
N THR A 185 -12.62 -17.06 0.56
CA THR A 185 -12.68 -15.99 -0.45
C THR A 185 -13.80 -15.00 -0.22
N GLU A 186 -14.89 -15.43 0.43
CA GLU A 186 -16.02 -14.61 0.85
C GLU A 186 -15.60 -13.55 1.88
N ASN A 187 -14.69 -13.90 2.79
CA ASN A 187 -14.15 -12.96 3.78
C ASN A 187 -13.25 -11.92 3.11
N ILE A 188 -12.47 -12.34 2.10
CA ILE A 188 -11.64 -11.43 1.31
C ILE A 188 -12.53 -10.46 0.52
N ALA A 189 -13.58 -10.97 -0.14
CA ALA A 189 -14.55 -10.15 -0.85
C ALA A 189 -15.21 -9.13 0.09
N ALA A 190 -15.63 -9.55 1.29
CA ALA A 190 -16.22 -8.65 2.28
C ALA A 190 -15.24 -7.55 2.73
N GLY A 191 -13.95 -7.86 2.86
CA GLY A 191 -12.92 -6.86 3.14
C GLY A 191 -12.75 -5.86 2.00
N ILE A 192 -12.71 -6.33 0.74
CA ILE A 192 -12.63 -5.46 -0.44
C ILE A 192 -13.87 -4.58 -0.56
N GLU A 193 -15.07 -5.13 -0.36
CA GLU A 193 -16.33 -4.38 -0.37
C GLU A 193 -16.39 -3.35 0.75
N CYS A 194 -15.91 -3.69 1.95
CA CYS A 194 -15.78 -2.73 3.05
C CYS A 194 -14.85 -1.57 2.68
N PHE A 195 -13.73 -1.86 2.02
CA PHE A 195 -12.79 -0.85 1.56
C PHE A 195 -13.40 0.04 0.46
N ALA A 196 -14.08 -0.56 -0.52
CA ALA A 196 -14.76 0.15 -1.59
C ALA A 196 -15.87 1.09 -1.10
N ALA A 197 -16.53 0.73 0.01
CA ALA A 197 -17.61 1.53 0.60
C ALA A 197 -17.12 2.73 1.44
N LEU A 198 -15.80 2.94 1.57
CA LEU A 198 -15.27 4.08 2.32
C LEU A 198 -15.55 5.38 1.56
N PRO A 199 -16.02 6.46 2.23
CA PRO A 199 -16.47 7.68 1.55
C PRO A 199 -15.35 8.46 0.84
N TYR A 200 -14.10 8.10 1.09
CA TYR A 200 -12.90 8.71 0.52
C TYR A 200 -12.23 7.82 -0.55
N VAL A 201 -12.80 6.65 -0.85
CA VAL A 201 -12.36 5.74 -1.92
C VAL A 201 -13.30 5.88 -3.12
N ASP A 202 -12.74 5.95 -4.32
CA ASP A 202 -13.50 5.87 -5.55
C ASP A 202 -13.84 4.40 -5.81
N GLU A 203 -15.11 4.04 -5.60
CA GLU A 203 -15.61 2.66 -5.73
C GLU A 203 -15.46 2.08 -7.15
N ASP A 204 -15.35 2.93 -8.17
CA ASP A 204 -15.18 2.53 -9.56
C ASP A 204 -13.69 2.34 -9.95
N MET A 205 -12.75 2.78 -9.09
CA MET A 205 -11.31 2.80 -9.35
C MET A 205 -10.52 2.07 -8.27
N ILE A 206 -10.75 0.76 -8.15
CA ILE A 206 -10.06 -0.11 -7.18
C ILE A 206 -9.16 -1.11 -7.91
N ALA A 207 -7.89 -1.12 -7.55
CA ALA A 207 -6.91 -2.11 -7.98
C ALA A 207 -6.54 -3.07 -6.84
N LEU A 208 -6.15 -4.29 -7.19
CA LEU A 208 -5.56 -5.26 -6.27
C LEU A 208 -4.06 -5.39 -6.55
N HIS A 209 -3.23 -5.19 -5.53
CA HIS A 209 -1.81 -5.47 -5.59
C HIS A 209 -1.53 -6.74 -4.78
N ALA A 210 -1.06 -7.80 -5.41
CA ALA A 210 -0.94 -9.11 -4.75
C ALA A 210 0.38 -9.79 -5.10
N SER A 211 0.91 -10.60 -4.18
CA SER A 211 2.13 -11.38 -4.38
C SER A 211 1.99 -12.81 -3.87
N SER A 212 2.68 -13.77 -4.52
CA SER A 212 2.70 -15.19 -4.12
C SER A 212 1.27 -15.76 -3.95
N VAL A 213 0.97 -16.43 -2.83
CA VAL A 213 -0.37 -16.95 -2.50
C VAL A 213 -1.45 -15.85 -2.51
N GLY A 214 -1.09 -14.59 -2.26
CA GLY A 214 -1.98 -13.44 -2.38
C GLY A 214 -2.54 -13.28 -3.80
N VAL A 215 -1.78 -13.63 -4.85
CA VAL A 215 -2.26 -13.59 -6.25
C VAL A 215 -3.35 -14.64 -6.46
N GLN A 216 -3.15 -15.85 -5.96
CA GLN A 216 -4.17 -16.90 -6.02
C GLN A 216 -5.44 -16.47 -5.28
N THR A 217 -5.28 -15.88 -4.10
CA THR A 217 -6.40 -15.31 -3.31
C THR A 217 -7.14 -14.23 -4.12
N ALA A 218 -6.41 -13.25 -4.68
CA ALA A 218 -6.97 -12.15 -5.45
C ALA A 218 -7.76 -12.64 -6.67
N LEU A 219 -7.16 -13.50 -7.49
CA LEU A 219 -7.79 -14.02 -8.70
C LEU A 219 -9.03 -14.86 -8.38
N THR A 220 -8.96 -15.70 -7.35
CA THR A 220 -10.10 -16.54 -6.95
C THR A 220 -11.24 -15.67 -6.42
N THR A 221 -10.94 -14.69 -5.57
CA THR A 221 -11.93 -13.74 -5.05
C THR A 221 -12.58 -12.90 -6.14
N MET A 222 -11.81 -12.41 -7.13
CA MET A 222 -12.40 -11.65 -8.24
C MET A 222 -13.38 -12.47 -9.08
N VAL A 223 -13.12 -13.77 -9.27
CA VAL A 223 -14.05 -14.68 -9.95
C VAL A 223 -15.34 -14.86 -9.14
N THR A 224 -15.24 -14.97 -7.81
CA THR A 224 -16.43 -15.18 -6.94
C THR A 224 -17.26 -13.91 -6.74
N MET A 225 -16.64 -12.73 -6.72
CA MET A 225 -17.35 -11.44 -6.67
C MET A 225 -18.16 -11.17 -7.95
N GLY A 226 -17.77 -11.80 -9.07
CA GLY A 226 -18.34 -11.56 -10.38
C GLY A 226 -17.89 -10.22 -10.97
N THR A 227 -17.96 -10.10 -12.30
CA THR A 227 -17.67 -8.82 -12.97
C THR A 227 -18.69 -7.78 -12.51
N PRO A 228 -18.31 -6.53 -12.18
CA PRO A 228 -19.27 -5.48 -11.90
C PRO A 228 -20.25 -5.42 -13.07
N ARG A 229 -21.50 -5.82 -12.83
CA ARG A 229 -22.56 -5.57 -13.80
C ARG A 229 -22.60 -4.06 -13.93
N SER A 230 -22.25 -3.56 -15.11
CA SER A 230 -22.47 -2.18 -15.49
C SER A 230 -23.86 -1.79 -15.00
N ARG A 231 -23.92 -1.00 -13.93
CA ARG A 231 -25.17 -0.41 -13.48
C ARG A 231 -25.56 0.52 -14.61
N SER A 232 -26.32 0.00 -15.58
CA SER A 232 -27.03 0.83 -16.51
C SER A 232 -27.90 1.71 -15.62
N ARG A 233 -27.49 2.96 -15.42
CA ARG A 233 -28.40 4.02 -15.01
C ARG A 233 -29.48 3.99 -16.08
N ARG A 234 -30.57 3.27 -15.82
CA ARG A 234 -31.86 3.51 -16.47
C ARG A 234 -32.27 4.90 -15.99
N GLY A 235 -31.69 5.91 -16.61
CA GLY A 235 -32.28 7.23 -16.69
C GLY A 235 -33.58 7.05 -17.46
N GLY A 236 -34.65 6.76 -16.72
CA GLY A 236 -36.00 6.88 -17.24
C GLY A 236 -36.22 8.36 -17.55
N SER A 237 -35.91 8.77 -18.77
CA SER A 237 -36.44 9.99 -19.34
C SER A 237 -37.95 9.80 -19.46
N GLN A 238 -38.69 10.30 -18.47
CA GLN A 238 -40.12 10.55 -18.68
C GLN A 238 -40.24 11.58 -19.81
N PRO A 239 -41.06 11.32 -20.85
CA PRO A 239 -41.39 12.37 -21.80
C PRO A 239 -42.21 13.45 -21.06
N ARG A 240 -41.80 14.71 -21.24
CA ARG A 240 -42.51 15.90 -20.76
C ARG A 240 -43.99 15.80 -21.16
N ARG A 241 -44.88 15.80 -20.16
CA ARG A 241 -46.32 15.95 -20.38
C ARG A 241 -46.63 17.37 -20.87
N VAL A 242 -47.36 17.46 -21.97
CA VAL A 242 -48.06 18.66 -22.45
C VAL A 242 -49.18 19.01 -21.45
N PRO A 243 -49.40 20.28 -21.07
CA PRO A 243 -50.51 20.66 -20.18
C PRO A 243 -51.84 20.65 -20.96
N GLY A 244 -52.87 19.97 -20.46
CA GLY A 244 -54.22 20.11 -21.06
C GLY A 244 -55.26 19.01 -20.88
N THR A 245 -55.09 17.99 -20.02
CA THR A 245 -56.14 16.95 -19.85
C THR A 245 -56.52 16.78 -18.37
N PRO A 246 -57.81 16.88 -18.01
CA PRO A 246 -58.26 16.77 -16.62
C PRO A 246 -58.20 15.32 -16.10
N PRO A 247 -58.05 15.12 -14.78
CA PRO A 247 -57.82 13.79 -14.22
C PRO A 247 -59.09 12.94 -14.21
N ARG A 248 -58.98 11.69 -14.68
CA ARG A 248 -59.97 10.63 -14.39
C ARG A 248 -59.77 10.12 -12.96
N ARG A 249 -60.88 9.99 -12.21
CA ARG A 249 -60.96 9.45 -10.85
C ARG A 249 -60.43 8.01 -10.76
N PRO A 250 -59.84 7.60 -9.63
CA PRO A 250 -59.45 6.21 -9.39
C PRO A 250 -60.64 5.38 -8.91
N SER A 251 -60.82 4.20 -9.52
CA SER A 251 -61.67 3.13 -9.01
C SER A 251 -60.97 2.39 -7.87
N ARG A 252 -61.72 2.22 -6.77
CA ARG A 252 -61.43 1.38 -5.60
C ARG A 252 -61.46 -0.11 -5.97
N GLU A 253 -60.76 -0.91 -5.16
CA GLU A 253 -60.88 -2.37 -4.85
C GLU A 253 -59.49 -3.03 -4.92
N GLY A 254 -58.97 -3.81 -3.97
CA GLY A 254 -59.46 -4.35 -2.69
C GLY A 254 -58.26 -4.67 -1.78
N LEU A 255 -58.41 -4.48 -0.47
CA LEU A 255 -58.55 -5.52 0.56
C LEU A 255 -57.29 -6.37 0.87
N CYS A 256 -56.71 -6.02 2.03
CA CYS A 256 -55.82 -6.77 2.94
C CYS A 256 -56.39 -8.16 3.34
N PRO A 257 -55.62 -9.11 3.90
CA PRO A 257 -55.11 -8.94 5.27
C PRO A 257 -53.75 -9.60 5.65
N HIS A 258 -53.12 -8.97 6.64
CA HIS A 258 -52.13 -9.53 7.58
C HIS A 258 -52.74 -10.60 8.51
N PRO A 259 -51.89 -11.42 9.17
CA PRO A 259 -51.80 -11.27 10.63
C PRO A 259 -50.39 -11.46 11.26
N ARG A 260 -50.04 -10.47 12.09
CA ARG A 260 -49.55 -10.52 13.49
C ARG A 260 -48.44 -11.50 13.97
N ARG A 261 -47.34 -10.85 14.42
CA ARG A 261 -46.67 -10.87 15.76
C ARG A 261 -46.20 -12.19 16.39
N ARG A 262 -44.91 -12.23 16.81
CA ARG A 262 -44.43 -12.13 18.23
C ARG A 262 -42.89 -12.24 18.33
N ARG A 263 -42.27 -11.30 19.05
CA ARG A 263 -41.01 -11.40 19.84
C ARG A 263 -41.42 -11.73 21.32
N PRO A 264 -40.56 -12.06 22.32
CA PRO A 264 -39.12 -11.71 22.45
C PRO A 264 -38.17 -12.73 23.15
N ALA A 265 -36.87 -12.37 23.13
CA ALA A 265 -35.79 -12.54 24.13
C ALA A 265 -35.31 -13.93 24.59
N VAL A 266 -33.99 -14.10 24.73
CA VAL A 266 -33.25 -14.29 26.01
C VAL A 266 -31.74 -14.47 25.71
N CYS A 267 -30.89 -13.66 26.35
CA CYS A 267 -29.45 -13.90 26.55
C CYS A 267 -29.22 -14.84 27.74
N PRO A 268 -28.08 -15.55 27.80
CA PRO A 268 -27.39 -15.74 29.07
C PRO A 268 -25.96 -15.19 29.06
N ARG A 269 -25.57 -14.72 30.24
CA ARG A 269 -24.25 -14.28 30.66
C ARG A 269 -23.29 -15.47 30.87
N ALA A 270 -22.01 -15.14 30.71
CA ALA A 270 -20.82 -15.62 31.39
C ALA A 270 -20.93 -16.71 32.47
N GLN A 271 -20.07 -17.72 32.33
CA GLN A 271 -19.11 -18.14 33.36
C GLN A 271 -17.73 -18.19 32.73
#